data_AF-A0A2A5AEK3-F1
#
_entry.id   AF-A0A2A5AEK3-F1
#
_cell.length_a   1.000
_cell.length_b   1.000
_cell.length_c   1.000
_cell.angle_alpha   90.00
_cell.angle_beta   90.00
_cell.angle_gamma   90.00
#
_symmetry.space_group_name_H-M   'P 1'
#
loop_
_entity.id
_entity.type
_entity.pdbx_description
1 polymer ?
#
loop_
_entity_poly.entity_id
_entity_poly.type
_entity_poly.pdbx_seq_one_letter_code
_entity_poly.pdbx_strand_id
1 'polypeptide(L)'
;MKLNLFIIAIIFSSVLHASGSMAGLRPRRIKFTYDASKVEQGKLLLNKKSNQKKSCMTCHSKKSKVPFNRRGLARKLKNIKKNIIICCNKKDRMSKGFLDSLTKKDIESIQQYLAKEHGLGKYLR
;
A
#
# COMPACT_ATOMS: atom_id res chain seq x y z
N MET A 1 14.62 41.70 -60.02
CA MET A 1 15.33 40.69 -59.21
C MET A 1 16.65 41.28 -58.73
N LYS A 2 16.74 41.64 -57.45
CA LYS A 2 18.01 41.98 -56.80
C LYS A 2 17.96 41.43 -55.37
N LEU A 3 18.75 40.39 -55.16
CA LEU A 3 19.20 39.87 -53.89
C LEU A 3 19.95 41.00 -53.17
N ASN A 4 19.71 41.23 -51.88
CA ASN A 4 20.69 41.92 -51.04
C ASN A 4 20.59 41.44 -49.59
N LEU A 5 21.59 40.63 -49.25
CA LEU A 5 22.37 40.58 -48.02
C LEU A 5 21.67 40.59 -46.65
N PHE A 6 21.82 39.43 -46.00
CA PHE A 6 21.88 39.22 -44.56
C PHE A 6 22.58 40.34 -43.79
N ILE A 7 21.92 40.88 -42.77
CA ILE A 7 22.58 41.39 -41.56
C ILE A 7 21.85 40.83 -40.35
N ILE A 8 22.52 39.90 -39.67
CA ILE A 8 22.18 39.39 -38.34
C ILE A 8 22.64 40.45 -37.35
N ALA A 9 21.70 41.14 -36.70
CA ALA A 9 21.98 41.97 -35.54
C ALA A 9 21.38 41.31 -34.30
N ILE A 10 22.24 40.58 -33.58
CA ILE A 10 21.98 40.06 -32.24
C ILE A 10 21.86 41.27 -31.31
N ILE A 11 20.64 41.62 -30.91
CA ILE A 11 20.43 42.47 -29.75
C ILE A 11 20.02 41.55 -28.61
N PHE A 12 21.00 41.30 -27.75
CA PHE A 12 20.84 40.78 -26.40
C PHE A 12 19.97 41.75 -25.59
N SER A 13 18.66 41.70 -25.78
CA SER A 13 17.71 42.35 -24.88
C SER A 13 17.24 41.29 -23.89
N SER A 14 17.99 41.20 -22.79
CA SER A 14 17.54 40.88 -21.44
C SER A 14 16.15 40.24 -21.36
N VAL A 15 16.04 38.97 -21.74
CA VAL A 15 14.90 38.16 -21.33
C VAL A 15 15.06 38.00 -19.83
N LEU A 16 14.28 38.78 -19.07
CA LEU A 16 13.89 38.42 -17.72
C LEU A 16 13.35 36.99 -17.81
N HIS A 17 14.22 36.01 -17.60
CA HIS A 17 13.79 34.68 -17.21
C HIS A 17 13.17 34.87 -15.83
N ALA A 18 11.88 35.18 -15.82
CA ALA A 18 11.04 34.73 -14.74
C ALA A 18 11.25 33.22 -14.67
N SER A 19 12.15 32.79 -13.77
CA SER A 19 12.23 31.43 -13.27
C SER A 19 10.98 31.18 -12.44
N GLY A 20 9.82 31.30 -13.09
CA GLY A 20 8.60 30.72 -12.63
C GLY A 20 8.84 29.23 -12.73
N SER A 21 9.22 28.63 -11.62
CA SER A 21 9.03 27.20 -11.43
C SER A 21 7.56 26.96 -11.76
N MET A 22 7.28 26.46 -12.96
CA MET A 22 5.98 25.92 -13.31
C MET A 22 5.74 24.90 -12.21
N ALA A 23 4.88 25.26 -11.25
CA ALA A 23 4.39 24.37 -10.24
C ALA A 23 3.54 23.34 -11.00
N GLY A 24 4.23 22.40 -11.65
CA GLY A 24 3.62 21.32 -12.39
C GLY A 24 2.63 20.70 -11.45
N LEU A 25 1.35 20.75 -11.82
CA LEU A 25 0.26 20.15 -11.07
C LEU A 25 0.69 18.74 -10.72
N ARG A 26 1.10 18.51 -9.46
CA ARG A 26 1.55 17.18 -9.03
C ARG A 26 0.40 16.24 -9.36
N PRO A 27 0.63 15.17 -10.14
CA PRO A 27 -0.44 14.26 -10.53
C PRO A 27 -1.24 13.89 -9.30
N ARG A 28 -2.54 14.21 -9.28
CA ARG A 28 -3.41 13.91 -8.14
C ARG A 28 -3.28 12.41 -7.88
N ARG A 29 -2.70 12.04 -6.74
CA ARG A 29 -2.59 10.63 -6.36
C ARG A 29 -4.02 10.11 -6.22
N ILE A 30 -4.46 9.32 -7.20
CA ILE A 30 -5.76 8.65 -7.15
C ILE A 30 -5.82 7.88 -5.82
N LYS A 31 -6.87 8.06 -5.03
CA LYS A 31 -7.06 7.32 -3.77
C LYS A 31 -7.55 5.91 -4.12
N PHE A 32 -7.03 4.89 -3.44
CA PHE A 32 -7.58 3.54 -3.55
C PHE A 32 -8.96 3.52 -2.87
N THR A 33 -9.98 3.02 -3.56
CA THR A 33 -11.31 2.84 -2.99
C THR A 33 -11.36 1.48 -2.31
N TYR A 34 -11.62 1.47 -1.00
CA TYR A 34 -11.78 0.25 -0.24
C TYR A 34 -13.22 -0.24 -0.33
N ASP A 35 -13.39 -1.55 -0.46
CA ASP A 35 -14.68 -2.20 -0.34
C ASP A 35 -15.00 -2.37 1.15
N ALA A 36 -16.05 -1.71 1.62
CA ALA A 36 -16.44 -1.72 3.03
C ALA A 36 -16.72 -3.13 3.55
N SER A 37 -17.35 -3.97 2.73
CA SER A 37 -17.67 -5.36 3.09
C SER A 37 -16.38 -6.18 3.29
N LYS A 38 -15.40 -6.02 2.40
CA LYS A 38 -14.09 -6.68 2.49
C LYS A 38 -13.27 -6.18 3.68
N VAL A 39 -13.38 -4.89 4.00
CA VAL A 39 -12.72 -4.31 5.17
C VAL A 39 -13.26 -4.93 6.46
N GLU A 40 -14.59 -5.01 6.62
CA GLU A 40 -15.19 -5.61 7.81
C GLU A 40 -14.90 -7.12 7.88
N GLN A 41 -14.96 -7.84 6.76
CA GLN A 41 -14.58 -9.25 6.71
C GLN A 41 -13.11 -9.45 7.10
N GLY A 42 -12.20 -8.61 6.62
CA GLY A 42 -10.78 -8.66 6.97
C GLY A 42 -10.55 -8.43 8.48
N LYS A 43 -11.32 -7.52 9.09
CA LYS A 43 -11.31 -7.29 10.54
C LYS A 43 -11.76 -8.54 11.30
N LEU A 44 -12.86 -9.17 10.88
CA LEU A 44 -13.37 -10.39 11.51
C LEU A 44 -12.35 -11.53 11.43
N LEU A 45 -11.74 -11.75 10.25
CA LEU A 45 -10.75 -12.79 10.04
C LEU A 45 -9.51 -12.63 10.91
N LEU A 46 -9.00 -11.40 11.10
CA LEU A 46 -7.84 -11.14 11.96
C LEU A 46 -8.14 -11.36 13.45
N ASN A 47 -9.41 -11.22 13.85
CA ASN A 47 -9.85 -11.46 15.23
C ASN A 47 -10.32 -12.90 15.47
N LYS A 48 -10.63 -13.65 14.41
CA LYS A 48 -11.04 -15.07 14.48
C LYS A 48 -9.98 -15.90 15.20
N LYS A 49 -10.42 -16.63 16.23
CA LYS A 49 -9.57 -17.58 16.96
C LYS A 49 -9.43 -18.87 16.17
N SER A 50 -8.22 -19.41 16.11
CA SER A 50 -7.96 -20.78 15.65
C SER A 50 -8.21 -21.80 16.76
N ASN A 51 -8.07 -23.08 16.44
CA ASN A 51 -8.13 -24.18 17.40
C ASN A 51 -7.09 -24.06 18.53
N GLN A 52 -5.99 -23.34 18.28
CA GLN A 52 -4.96 -23.01 19.28
C GLN A 52 -5.35 -21.82 20.17
N LYS A 53 -6.59 -21.35 20.10
CA LYS A 53 -7.14 -20.17 20.81
C LYS A 53 -6.36 -18.87 20.53
N LYS A 54 -5.59 -18.82 19.45
CA LYS A 54 -4.85 -17.63 18.98
C LYS A 54 -5.59 -16.97 17.81
N SER A 55 -5.46 -15.66 17.68
CA SER A 55 -5.84 -14.90 16.48
C SER A 55 -4.67 -14.02 16.02
N CYS A 56 -4.72 -13.53 14.78
CA CYS A 56 -3.71 -12.59 14.30
C CYS A 56 -3.60 -11.36 15.23
N MET A 57 -4.74 -10.85 15.71
CA MET A 57 -4.76 -9.71 16.64
C MET A 57 -4.23 -10.05 18.04
N THR A 58 -4.39 -11.29 18.52
CA THR A 58 -3.72 -11.68 19.78
C THR A 58 -2.19 -11.65 19.67
N CYS A 59 -1.64 -11.90 18.48
CA CYS A 59 -0.20 -11.91 18.24
C CYS A 59 0.38 -10.56 17.79
N HIS A 60 -0.42 -9.73 17.12
CA HIS A 60 0.04 -8.53 16.41
C HIS A 60 -0.71 -7.24 16.79
N SER A 61 -1.48 -7.24 17.89
CA SER A 61 -2.09 -6.03 18.43
C SER A 61 -1.04 -4.96 18.75
N LYS A 62 -1.47 -3.70 18.88
CA LYS A 62 -0.59 -2.57 19.23
C LYS A 62 0.21 -2.80 20.52
N LYS A 63 -0.35 -3.56 21.47
CA LYS A 63 0.27 -3.91 22.77
C LYS A 63 1.08 -5.22 22.74
N SER A 64 1.11 -5.93 21.62
CA SER A 64 1.85 -7.19 21.49
C SER A 64 3.35 -6.95 21.40
N LYS A 65 4.15 -7.99 21.66
CA LYS A 65 5.61 -7.95 21.46
C LYS A 65 6.01 -7.71 20.00
N VAL A 66 5.14 -8.04 19.04
CA VAL A 66 5.44 -7.95 17.60
C VAL A 66 4.24 -7.32 16.88
N PRO A 67 3.97 -6.02 17.11
CA PRO A 67 2.79 -5.36 16.55
C PRO A 67 2.89 -5.25 15.03
N PHE A 68 1.73 -5.16 14.38
CA PHE A 68 1.69 -4.73 12.98
C PHE A 68 2.22 -3.30 12.84
N ASN A 69 3.44 -3.17 12.30
CA ASN A 69 4.02 -1.87 12.00
C ASN A 69 3.82 -1.50 10.52
N ARG A 70 3.62 -0.21 10.27
CA ARG A 70 3.26 0.30 8.95
C ARG A 70 4.32 0.01 7.87
N ARG A 71 5.61 0.23 8.17
CA ARG A 71 6.71 0.06 7.20
C ARG A 71 6.91 -1.41 6.80
N GLY A 72 6.79 -2.32 7.75
CA GLY A 72 6.88 -3.76 7.53
C GLY A 72 5.68 -4.30 6.78
N LEU A 73 4.47 -3.86 7.13
CA LEU A 73 3.25 -4.20 6.39
C LEU A 73 3.30 -3.70 4.95
N ALA A 74 3.78 -2.48 4.69
CA ALA A 74 3.90 -1.95 3.33
C ALA A 74 4.70 -2.87 2.39
N ARG A 75 5.79 -3.48 2.90
CA ARG A 75 6.62 -4.43 2.15
C ARG A 75 5.98 -5.80 2.00
N LYS A 76 5.14 -6.20 2.95
CA LYS A 76 4.52 -7.52 3.03
C LYS A 76 3.14 -7.60 2.36
N LEU A 77 2.48 -6.46 2.12
CA LEU A 77 1.07 -6.40 1.73
C LEU A 77 0.80 -7.17 0.42
N LYS A 78 1.65 -7.02 -0.60
CA LYS A 78 1.54 -7.76 -1.87
C LYS A 78 1.70 -9.27 -1.70
N ASN A 79 2.48 -9.69 -0.70
CA ASN A 79 2.77 -11.08 -0.38
C ASN A 79 2.09 -11.53 0.93
N ILE A 80 0.94 -10.96 1.30
CA ILE A 80 0.34 -11.27 2.60
C ILE A 80 0.02 -12.76 2.73
N LYS A 81 -0.41 -13.40 1.64
CA LYS A 81 -0.69 -14.85 1.59
C LYS A 81 0.54 -15.65 2.05
N LYS A 82 1.71 -15.36 1.47
CA LYS A 82 2.97 -16.02 1.84
C LYS A 82 3.31 -15.79 3.32
N ASN A 83 3.11 -14.57 3.82
CA ASN A 83 3.37 -14.26 5.23
C ASN A 83 2.40 -14.98 6.18
N ILE A 84 1.12 -15.11 5.82
CA ILE A 84 0.13 -15.87 6.59
C ILE A 84 0.50 -17.36 6.59
N ILE A 85 0.90 -17.93 5.45
CA ILE A 85 1.37 -19.32 5.35
C ILE A 85 2.56 -19.56 6.28
N ILE A 86 3.58 -18.69 6.22
CA ILE A 86 4.76 -18.79 7.09
C ILE A 86 4.35 -18.71 8.57
N CYS A 87 3.39 -17.85 8.93
CA CYS A 87 2.90 -17.75 10.30
C CYS A 87 2.17 -19.02 10.75
N CYS A 88 1.29 -19.56 9.90
CA CYS A 88 0.47 -20.74 10.22
C CYS A 88 1.29 -22.03 10.32
N ASN A 89 2.41 -22.13 9.60
CA ASN A 89 3.31 -23.28 9.64
C ASN A 89 4.25 -23.30 10.87
N LYS A 90 4.35 -22.20 11.63
CA LYS A 90 5.14 -22.18 12.86
C LYS A 90 4.39 -22.89 13.99
N LYS A 91 5.13 -23.67 14.79
CA LYS A 91 4.63 -24.21 16.07
C LYS A 91 4.18 -23.04 16.97
N ASP A 92 3.12 -23.26 17.75
CA ASP A 92 2.52 -22.29 18.71
C ASP A 92 1.85 -21.04 18.10
N ARG A 93 1.47 -21.09 16.82
CA ARG A 93 0.77 -19.99 16.15
C ARG A 93 -0.71 -20.26 15.93
N MET A 94 -1.18 -20.26 14.68
CA MET A 94 -2.58 -20.49 14.35
C MET A 94 -2.82 -21.89 13.75
N SER A 95 -1.75 -22.63 13.44
CA SER A 95 -1.74 -23.93 12.75
C SER A 95 -2.24 -23.90 11.30
N LYS A 96 -1.98 -25.00 10.58
CA LYS A 96 -2.40 -25.20 9.19
C LYS A 96 -3.93 -25.20 9.03
N GLY A 97 -4.69 -25.69 10.01
CA GLY A 97 -6.16 -25.72 9.92
C GLY A 97 -6.80 -24.33 9.76
N PHE A 98 -6.19 -23.27 10.32
CA PHE A 98 -6.65 -21.91 10.04
C PHE A 98 -6.36 -21.50 8.59
N LEU A 99 -5.16 -21.79 8.09
CA LEU A 99 -4.76 -21.50 6.72
C LEU A 99 -5.69 -22.17 5.71
N ASP A 100 -6.01 -23.44 5.93
CA ASP A 100 -6.87 -24.23 5.05
C ASP A 100 -8.31 -23.69 5.02
N SER A 101 -8.74 -22.95 6.06
CA SER A 101 -10.05 -22.28 6.10
C SER A 101 -10.10 -20.95 5.33
N LEU A 102 -8.97 -20.43 4.84
CA LEU A 102 -8.91 -19.13 4.16
C LEU A 102 -9.01 -19.29 2.64
N THR A 103 -10.01 -18.63 2.06
CA THR A 103 -10.14 -18.50 0.61
C THR A 103 -9.27 -17.37 0.05
N LYS A 104 -9.11 -17.30 -1.28
CA LYS A 104 -8.45 -16.14 -1.92
C LYS A 104 -9.15 -14.82 -1.59
N LYS A 105 -10.49 -14.81 -1.51
CA LYS A 105 -11.29 -13.61 -1.16
C LYS A 105 -11.05 -13.18 0.29
N ASP A 106 -10.83 -14.13 1.20
CA ASP A 106 -10.48 -13.82 2.59
C ASP A 106 -9.11 -13.15 2.69
N ILE A 107 -8.13 -13.64 1.93
CA ILE A 107 -6.81 -13.02 1.85
C ILE A 107 -6.92 -11.57 1.35
N GLU A 108 -7.68 -11.34 0.29
CA GLU A 108 -7.93 -9.98 -0.23
C GLU A 108 -8.60 -9.08 0.82
N SER A 109 -9.56 -9.62 1.57
CA SER A 109 -10.25 -8.92 2.65
C SER A 109 -9.27 -8.50 3.76
N ILE A 110 -8.39 -9.41 4.17
CA ILE A 110 -7.30 -9.12 5.13
C ILE A 110 -6.36 -8.04 4.57
N GLN A 111 -6.00 -8.08 3.29
CA GLN A 111 -5.17 -7.05 2.66
C GLN A 111 -5.85 -5.68 2.72
N GLN A 112 -7.12 -5.60 2.33
CA GLN A 112 -7.86 -4.32 2.32
C GLN A 112 -7.99 -3.74 3.72
N TYR A 113 -8.33 -4.55 4.71
CA TYR A 113 -8.40 -4.11 6.10
C TYR A 113 -7.04 -3.58 6.60
N LEU A 114 -5.96 -4.36 6.46
CA LEU A 114 -4.62 -3.94 6.90
C LEU A 114 -4.15 -2.68 6.17
N ALA A 115 -4.47 -2.55 4.88
CA ALA A 115 -4.10 -1.35 4.15
C ALA A 115 -4.94 -0.13 4.53
N LYS A 116 -6.21 -0.29 4.91
CA LYS A 116 -7.04 0.81 5.40
C LYS A 116 -6.54 1.27 6.77
N GLU A 117 -6.42 0.35 7.71
CA GLU A 117 -6.00 0.61 9.10
C GLU A 117 -4.64 1.32 9.19
N HIS A 118 -3.72 1.04 8.26
CA HIS A 118 -2.36 1.61 8.26
C HIS A 118 -2.10 2.66 7.16
N GLY A 119 -3.11 3.09 6.42
CA GLY A 119 -2.95 4.09 5.35
C GLY A 119 -1.97 3.65 4.26
N LEU A 120 -2.16 2.42 3.77
CA LEU A 120 -1.33 1.73 2.78
C LEU A 120 -2.09 1.44 1.47
N GLY A 121 -3.19 2.12 1.18
CA GLY A 121 -3.98 1.86 -0.04
C GLY A 121 -3.19 1.93 -1.35
N LYS A 122 -2.13 2.77 -1.40
CA LYS A 122 -1.23 2.85 -2.57
C LYS A 122 -0.47 1.54 -2.86
N TYR A 123 -0.37 0.62 -1.90
CA TYR A 123 0.34 -0.66 -2.03
C TYR A 123 -0.56 -1.82 -2.46
N LEU A 124 -1.87 -1.58 -2.59
CA LEU A 124 -2.85 -2.55 -3.11
C LEU A 124 -2.98 -2.52 -4.64
N ARG A 125 -2.21 -1.64 -5.31
CA ARG A 125 -2.11 -1.57 -6.76
C ARG A 125 -1.10 -2.57 -7.33
#